data_AF-A0AAV0P3M5-F1
#
_entry.id   AF-A0AAV0P3M5-F1
#
_cell.length_a   1.000
_cell.length_b   1.000
_cell.length_c   1.000
_cell.angle_alpha   90.00
_cell.angle_beta   90.00
_cell.angle_gamma   90.00
#
_symmetry.space_group_name_H-M   'P 1'
#
loop_
_entity.id
_entity.type
_entity.pdbx_description
1 polymer ?
#
loop_
_entity_poly.entity_id
_entity_poly.type
_entity_poly.pdbx_seq_one_letter_code
_entity_poly.pdbx_strand_id
1 'polypeptide(L)' 'MINLGEKLTDEEVEQMIKEADLDGDGQVNYDEFVKMMSTIG' A
#
# COMPACT_ATOMS: atom_id res chain seq x y z
N MET A 1 -6.72 0.53 -12.25
CA MET A 1 -5.27 0.62 -12.49
C MET A 1 -4.86 1.96 -11.93
N ILE A 2 -4.31 1.97 -10.72
CA ILE A 2 -4.07 3.21 -9.96
C ILE A 2 -2.83 3.88 -10.56
N ASN A 3 -3.00 5.06 -11.16
CA ASN A 3 -1.88 5.84 -11.69
C ASN A 3 -1.22 6.60 -10.54
N LEU A 4 0.01 6.23 -10.19
CA LEU A 4 0.84 6.98 -9.25
C LEU A 4 1.07 8.40 -9.80
N GLY A 5 0.33 9.39 -9.29
CA GLY A 5 0.37 10.77 -9.76
C GLY A 5 -0.99 11.45 -9.90
N GLU A 6 -2.09 10.70 -9.86
CA GLU A 6 -3.43 11.27 -9.68
C GLU A 6 -3.72 11.49 -8.18
N LYS A 7 -4.57 12.46 -7.85
CA LYS A 7 -5.04 12.66 -6.47
C LYS A 7 -5.88 11.45 -6.07
N LEU A 8 -5.27 10.52 -5.36
CA LEU A 8 -5.98 9.44 -4.70
C LEU A 8 -6.91 10.04 -3.65
N THR A 9 -8.11 9.49 -3.55
CA THR A 9 -8.99 9.82 -2.42
C THR A 9 -8.43 9.17 -1.15
N ASP A 10 -8.78 9.72 0.02
CA ASP A 10 -8.39 9.13 1.30
C ASP A 10 -8.83 7.66 1.41
N GLU A 11 -9.97 7.31 0.81
CA GLU A 11 -10.49 5.95 0.73
C GLU A 11 -9.58 5.03 -0.11
N GLU A 12 -9.09 5.50 -1.26
CA GLU A 12 -8.17 4.73 -2.10
C GLU A 12 -6.81 4.54 -1.42
N VAL A 13 -6.33 5.56 -0.71
CA VAL A 13 -5.10 5.46 0.09
C VAL A 13 -5.28 4.47 1.24
N GLU A 14 -6.41 4.51 1.94
CA GLU A 14 -6.73 3.54 3.00
C GLU A 14 -6.80 2.10 2.46
N GLN A 15 -7.37 1.90 1.27
CA GLN A 15 -7.40 0.59 0.64
C GLN A 15 -5.99 0.11 0.29
N MET A 16 -5.15 0.97 -0.30
CA MET A 16 -3.77 0.65 -0.60
C MET A 16 -2.95 0.32 0.66
N ILE A 17 -3.14 1.09 1.74
CA ILE A 17 -2.47 0.83 3.01
C ILE A 17 -2.96 -0.48 3.61
N LYS A 18 -4.28 -0.74 3.64
CA LYS A 18 -4.82 -2.02 4.13
C LYS A 18 -4.32 -3.25 3.36
N GLU A 19 -4.06 -3.11 2.08
CA GLU A 19 -3.53 -4.21 1.27
C GLU A 19 -2.02 -4.42 1.49
N ALA A 20 -1.29 -3.37 1.88
CA ALA A 20 0.15 -3.40 2.11
C ALA A 20 0.54 -3.67 3.57
N ASP A 21 -0.29 -3.26 4.52
CA ASP A 21 -0.15 -3.45 5.96
C ASP A 21 -0.46 -4.91 6.30
N LEU A 22 0.59 -5.68 6.59
CA LEU A 22 0.49 -7.11 6.85
C LEU A 22 0.36 -7.42 8.34
N ASP A 23 0.80 -6.52 9.20
CA ASP A 23 0.77 -6.68 10.65
C ASP A 23 -0.43 -5.98 11.32
N GLY A 24 -1.12 -5.11 10.61
CA GLY A 24 -2.32 -4.41 11.04
C GLY A 24 -2.04 -3.22 11.95
N ASP A 25 -0.84 -2.66 11.94
CA ASP A 25 -0.46 -1.50 12.76
C ASP A 25 -0.94 -0.15 12.16
N GLY A 26 -1.52 -0.19 10.96
CA GLY A 26 -2.03 0.96 10.22
C GLY A 26 -0.95 1.76 9.50
N GLN A 27 0.28 1.25 9.45
CA GLN A 27 1.41 1.81 8.73
C GLN A 27 2.00 0.75 7.81
N VAL A 28 2.88 1.17 6.90
CA VAL A 28 3.61 0.26 6.04
C VAL A 28 5.09 0.45 6.36
N ASN A 29 5.68 -0.54 7.00
CA ASN A 29 7.10 -0.54 7.30
C ASN A 29 7.94 -0.95 6.07
N TYR A 30 9.26 -0.82 6.18
CA TYR A 30 10.16 -1.11 5.06
C TYR A 30 10.04 -2.55 4.56
N ASP A 31 9.90 -3.52 5.46
CA ASP A 31 9.84 -4.94 5.10
C ASP A 31 8.52 -5.27 4.38
N GLU A 32 7.41 -4.68 4.84
CA GLU A 32 6.10 -4.76 4.18
C GLU A 32 6.12 -4.15 2.79
N PHE A 33 6.73 -2.96 2.64
CA PHE A 33 6.90 -2.31 1.35
C PHE A 33 7.70 -3.18 0.36
N VAL A 34 8.83 -3.75 0.81
CA VAL A 34 9.66 -4.65 -0.01
C VAL A 34 8.88 -5.91 -0.40
N LYS A 35 8.10 -6.47 0.52
CA LYS A 35 7.29 -7.67 0.28
C LYS A 35 6.14 -7.41 -0.68
N MET A 36 5.49 -6.26 -0.59
CA MET A 36 4.49 -5.78 -1.54
C MET A 36 5.10 -5.66 -2.95
N MET A 37 6.24 -4.96 -3.08
CA MET A 37 6.94 -4.80 -4.35
C MET A 37 7.44 -6.13 -4.94
N SER A 38 7.88 -7.06 -4.08
CA SER A 38 8.35 -8.39 -4.51
C SER A 38 7.20 -9.31 -4.96
N THR A 39 5.99 -9.11 -4.44
CA THR A 39 4.81 -9.91 -4.80
C THR A 39 4.18 -9.46 -6.13
N ILE A 40 4.46 -8.22 -6.55
CA ILE A 40 4.04 -7.64 -7.83
C ILE A 40 5.01 -8.04 -8.98
N GLY A 41 6.13 -8.70 -8.67
CA GLY A 41 7.14 -9.19 -9.62
C GLY A 41 6.86 -10.58 -10.19
#